data_AF-A0A9D4MHW0-F1
#
_entry.id   AF-A0A9D4MHW0-F1
#
_cell.length_a   1.000
_cell.length_b   1.000
_cell.length_c   1.000
_cell.angle_alpha   90.00
_cell.angle_beta   90.00
_cell.angle_gamma   90.00
#
_symmetry.space_group_name_H-M   'P 1'
#
loop_
_entity.id
_entity.type
_entity.pdbx_description
1 polymer ?
#
loop_
_entity_poly.entity_id
_entity_poly.type
_entity_poly.pdbx_seq_one_letter_code
_entity_poly.pdbx_strand_id
1 'polypeptide(L)'
;MSDLQDYPTLKDDLKPFETILNTQIGSPANKMKKRSSGTFSFSRKQVKECFQNAPKSRKPFRPTDEIIFKFYCADHSYTKLKLPLETKVGSLLESTIEKLGLGEDLILCEVKST
;
A
#
# COMPACT_ATOMS: atom_id res chain seq x y z
N MET A 1 -1.40 -14.39 -32.06
CA MET A 1 -2.67 -13.96 -32.69
C MET A 1 -3.44 -15.13 -33.33
N SER A 2 -2.81 -16.31 -33.52
CA SER A 2 -3.42 -17.49 -34.15
C SER A 2 -4.54 -18.13 -33.32
N ASP A 3 -4.37 -18.24 -32.00
CA ASP A 3 -5.31 -18.94 -31.11
C ASP A 3 -6.74 -18.33 -31.10
N LEU A 4 -6.85 -17.04 -31.44
CA LEU A 4 -8.12 -16.31 -31.54
C LEU A 4 -8.89 -16.58 -32.84
N GLN A 5 -8.20 -17.07 -33.87
CA GLN A 5 -8.82 -17.54 -35.11
C GLN A 5 -9.31 -18.98 -34.96
N ASP A 6 -8.56 -19.80 -34.24
CA ASP A 6 -8.89 -21.21 -34.01
C ASP A 6 -10.02 -21.37 -32.97
N TYR A 7 -10.11 -20.47 -32.00
CA TYR A 7 -11.12 -20.51 -30.92
C TYR A 7 -11.86 -19.17 -30.76
N PRO A 8 -12.97 -18.96 -31.50
CA PRO A 8 -13.69 -17.68 -31.49
C PRO A 8 -14.38 -17.37 -30.16
N THR A 9 -14.74 -18.38 -29.36
CA THR A 9 -15.34 -18.22 -28.01
C THR A 9 -14.38 -17.58 -27.01
N LEU A 10 -13.07 -17.71 -27.25
CA LEU A 10 -12.02 -17.16 -26.39
C LEU A 10 -12.09 -15.62 -26.30
N LYS A 11 -12.65 -14.96 -27.32
CA LYS A 11 -12.84 -13.49 -27.34
C LYS A 11 -13.72 -13.01 -26.19
N ASP A 12 -14.71 -13.79 -25.79
CA ASP A 12 -15.62 -13.40 -24.71
C ASP A 12 -14.97 -13.62 -23.34
N ASP A 13 -14.15 -14.65 -23.20
CA ASP A 13 -13.39 -14.92 -21.98
C ASP A 13 -12.22 -13.95 -21.76
N LEU A 14 -11.68 -13.34 -22.83
CA LEU A 14 -10.61 -12.34 -22.70
C LEU A 14 -11.06 -11.03 -22.07
N LYS A 15 -12.31 -10.60 -22.30
CA LYS A 15 -12.86 -9.35 -21.75
C LYS A 15 -12.73 -9.24 -20.22
N PRO A 16 -13.09 -10.26 -19.41
CA PRO A 16 -12.88 -10.21 -17.97
C PRO A 16 -11.40 -10.21 -17.59
N PHE A 17 -10.52 -10.93 -18.31
CA PHE A 17 -9.09 -10.92 -18.02
C PHE A 17 -8.46 -9.56 -18.30
N GLU A 18 -8.77 -8.92 -19.43
CA GLU A 18 -8.31 -7.56 -19.71
C GLU A 18 -8.78 -6.58 -18.63
N THR A 19 -10.02 -6.73 -18.16
CA THR A 19 -10.55 -5.91 -17.07
C THR A 19 -9.76 -6.10 -15.78
N ILE A 20 -9.43 -7.35 -15.42
CA ILE A 20 -8.64 -7.67 -14.22
C ILE A 20 -7.21 -7.14 -14.36
N LEU A 21 -6.57 -7.36 -15.51
CA LEU A 21 -5.20 -6.89 -15.79
C LEU A 21 -5.11 -5.36 -15.72
N ASN A 22 -6.04 -4.65 -16.36
CA ASN A 22 -6.09 -3.18 -16.31
C ASN A 22 -6.34 -2.65 -14.89
N THR A 23 -7.06 -3.41 -14.06
CA THR A 23 -7.28 -3.07 -12.65
C THR A 23 -6.02 -3.29 -11.79
N GLN A 24 -5.20 -4.29 -12.12
CA GLN A 24 -3.98 -4.62 -11.37
C GLN A 24 -2.75 -3.82 -11.82
N ILE A 25 -2.63 -3.47 -13.10
CA ILE A 25 -1.44 -2.86 -13.70
C ILE A 25 -1.38 -1.33 -13.51
N GLY A 26 -2.46 -0.71 -13.01
CA GLY A 26 -2.45 0.69 -12.62
C GLY A 26 -3.33 1.56 -13.52
N SER A 27 -4.54 1.81 -13.04
CA SER A 27 -5.28 3.02 -13.39
C SER A 27 -5.60 3.75 -12.08
N PRO A 28 -5.17 5.01 -11.88
CA PRO A 28 -5.64 5.83 -10.77
C PRO A 28 -7.06 6.34 -11.11
N ALA A 29 -8.02 5.44 -11.23
CA ALA A 29 -9.41 5.80 -11.48
C ALA A 29 -10.22 5.56 -10.22
N ASN A 30 -10.14 6.54 -9.31
CA ASN A 30 -11.20 6.82 -8.34
C ASN A 30 -12.49 7.12 -9.14
N LYS A 31 -13.20 6.08 -9.61
CA LYS A 31 -14.58 6.24 -10.09
C LYS A 31 -15.47 6.35 -8.87
N MET A 32 -15.50 7.56 -8.33
CA MET A 32 -16.51 8.01 -7.39
C MET A 32 -17.87 7.83 -8.06
N LYS A 33 -18.58 6.74 -7.73
CA LYS A 33 -19.99 6.57 -8.10
C LYS A 33 -20.77 7.71 -7.45
N LYS A 34 -21.01 8.79 -8.20
CA LYS A 34 -21.97 9.84 -7.84
C LYS A 34 -23.32 9.15 -7.65
N ARG A 35 -23.71 8.91 -6.39
CA ARG A 35 -25.10 8.60 -6.06
C ARG A 35 -25.88 9.90 -6.20
N SER A 36 -26.91 9.84 -7.03
CA SER A 36 -27.86 10.90 -7.34
C SER A 36 -28.48 11.51 -6.08
N SER A 37 -28.49 12.84 -6.05
CA SER A 37 -29.44 13.76 -5.41
C SER A 37 -30.24 13.26 -4.20
N GLY A 38 -29.79 13.65 -3.02
CA GLY A 38 -30.60 13.76 -1.81
C GLY A 38 -30.00 14.87 -0.94
N THR A 39 -30.79 15.90 -0.64
CA THR A 39 -30.41 17.14 0.04
C THR A 39 -29.68 16.85 1.36
N PHE A 40 -28.37 17.13 1.43
CA PHE A 40 -27.60 17.02 2.68
C PHE A 40 -27.68 18.35 3.44
N SER A 41 -28.45 18.36 4.53
CA SER A 41 -28.41 19.42 5.53
C SER A 41 -27.04 19.43 6.22
N PHE A 42 -26.37 20.58 6.24
CA PHE A 42 -25.12 20.80 6.96
C PHE A 42 -25.38 20.82 8.48
N SER A 43 -25.31 19.66 9.12
CA SER A 43 -25.11 19.58 10.56
C SER A 43 -23.61 19.47 10.86
N ARG A 44 -23.11 20.51 11.52
CA ARG A 44 -21.79 20.68 12.14
C ARG A 44 -21.21 19.34 12.63
N LYS A 45 -20.22 18.80 11.89
CA LYS A 45 -19.56 17.53 12.22
C LYS A 45 -18.72 17.71 13.49
N GLN A 46 -19.12 17.01 14.54
CA GLN A 46 -18.22 16.65 15.63
C GLN A 46 -17.00 15.91 15.07
N VAL A 47 -15.85 16.24 15.64
CA VAL A 47 -14.59 15.50 15.48
C VAL A 47 -14.85 14.06 15.92
N LYS A 48 -14.97 13.16 14.94
CA LYS A 48 -15.12 11.73 15.20
C LYS A 48 -13.72 11.17 15.38
N GLU A 49 -13.27 11.10 16.64
CA GLU A 49 -12.20 10.20 17.04
C GLU A 49 -12.63 8.77 16.67
N CYS A 50 -12.18 8.30 15.51
CA CYS A 50 -12.41 6.93 15.08
C CYS A 50 -11.38 6.02 15.74
N PHE A 51 -11.53 5.81 17.06
CA PHE A 51 -10.97 4.63 17.71
C PHE A 51 -11.68 3.39 17.16
N GLN A 52 -10.94 2.72 16.28
CA GLN A 52 -11.01 1.31 15.87
C GLN A 52 -12.11 0.46 16.52
N ASN A 53 -13.28 0.31 15.88
CA ASN A 53 -14.23 -0.80 16.15
C ASN A 53 -15.25 -0.98 15.00
N ALA A 54 -14.78 -0.90 13.75
CA ALA A 54 -15.51 -1.44 12.61
C ALA A 54 -14.54 -2.39 11.90
N PRO A 55 -14.97 -3.61 11.49
CA PRO A 55 -14.13 -4.47 10.66
C PRO A 55 -13.96 -3.79 9.30
N LYS A 56 -12.96 -2.91 9.21
CA LYS A 56 -12.49 -2.39 7.94
C LYS A 56 -12.06 -3.62 7.17
N SER A 57 -12.72 -3.91 6.06
CA SER A 57 -12.31 -4.97 5.14
C SER A 57 -10.82 -4.78 4.86
N ARG A 58 -9.97 -5.67 5.39
CA ARG A 58 -8.52 -5.57 5.23
C ARG A 58 -8.23 -5.79 3.76
N LYS A 59 -7.59 -4.82 3.11
CA LYS A 59 -7.04 -5.03 1.77
C LYS A 59 -5.75 -5.86 1.92
N PRO A 60 -5.48 -6.80 1.00
CA PRO A 60 -4.18 -7.48 0.96
C PRO A 60 -3.06 -6.46 0.79
N PHE A 61 -1.93 -6.70 1.45
CA PHE A 61 -0.71 -5.92 1.22
C PHE A 61 -0.08 -6.34 -0.11
N ARG A 62 0.36 -5.35 -0.90
CA ARG A 62 1.15 -5.59 -2.11
C ARG A 62 2.62 -5.27 -1.83
N PRO A 63 3.58 -5.97 -2.46
CA PRO A 63 5.01 -5.70 -2.29
C PRO A 63 5.39 -4.26 -2.67
N THR A 64 4.66 -3.67 -3.64
CA THR A 64 4.83 -2.28 -4.11
C THR A 64 4.19 -1.25 -3.18
N ASP A 65 3.40 -1.65 -2.19
CA ASP A 65 2.79 -0.69 -1.27
C ASP A 65 3.88 -0.03 -0.41
N GLU A 66 3.82 1.28 -0.27
CA GLU A 66 4.77 2.02 0.57
C GLU A 66 4.37 1.89 2.06
N ILE A 67 5.35 1.59 2.89
CA ILE A 67 5.24 1.55 4.34
C ILE A 67 6.07 2.65 4.98
N ILE A 68 5.60 3.15 6.13
CA ILE A 68 6.39 4.01 7.00
C ILE A 68 6.96 3.12 8.09
N PHE A 69 8.22 2.73 7.93
CA PHE A 69 8.92 1.89 8.89
C PHE A 69 9.66 2.76 9.91
N LYS A 70 9.58 2.40 11.21
CA LYS A 70 10.32 3.07 12.28
C LYS A 70 11.44 2.16 12.79
N PHE A 71 12.68 2.63 12.73
CA PHE A 71 13.83 1.97 13.34
C PHE A 71 14.17 2.66 14.64
N TYR A 72 14.48 1.88 15.66
CA TYR A 72 14.88 2.38 16.96
C TYR A 72 16.38 2.23 17.11
N CYS A 73 17.01 3.27 17.65
CA CYS A 73 18.39 3.25 18.08
C CYS A 73 18.48 2.77 19.54
N ALA A 74 19.70 2.47 19.99
CA ALA A 74 19.95 2.01 21.36
C ALA A 74 19.58 3.05 22.43
N ASP A 75 19.58 4.33 22.07
CA ASP A 75 19.17 5.45 22.94
C ASP A 75 17.65 5.69 22.94
N HIS A 76 16.86 4.75 22.40
CA HIS A 76 15.41 4.83 22.21
C HIS A 76 14.94 5.97 21.29
N SER A 77 15.85 6.68 20.62
CA SER A 77 15.48 7.54 19.51
C SER A 77 14.96 6.68 18.36
N TYR A 78 14.10 7.25 17.50
CA TYR A 78 13.60 6.54 16.34
C TYR A 78 13.68 7.41 15.09
N THR A 79 13.87 6.75 13.96
CA THR A 79 13.84 7.38 12.64
C THR A 79 12.83 6.68 11.75
N LYS A 80 12.10 7.47 10.96
CA LYS A 80 11.06 6.96 10.04
C LYS A 80 11.57 6.97 8.61
N LEU A 81 11.44 5.84 7.93
CA LEU A 81 11.69 5.73 6.50
C LEU A 81 10.39 5.38 5.78
N LYS A 82 10.19 5.97 4.60
CA LYS A 82 9.10 5.63 3.70
C LYS A 82 9.71 4.81 2.56
N LEU A 83 9.31 3.54 2.46
CA LEU A 83 9.89 2.58 1.53
C LEU A 83 8.84 1.56 1.05
N PRO A 84 9.00 0.96 -0.14
CA PRO A 84 8.18 -0.17 -0.57
C PRO A 84 8.26 -1.35 0.42
N LEU A 85 7.17 -2.11 0.56
CA LEU A 85 7.13 -3.27 1.44
C LEU A 85 8.18 -4.34 1.08
N GLU A 86 8.51 -4.49 -0.21
CA GLU A 86 9.53 -5.44 -0.71
C GLU A 86 10.99 -5.02 -0.45
N THR A 87 11.21 -3.86 0.18
CA THR A 87 12.57 -3.33 0.37
C THR A 87 13.43 -4.28 1.19
N LYS A 88 14.61 -4.59 0.67
CA LYS A 88 15.60 -5.44 1.33
C LYS A 88 16.33 -4.70 2.44
N VAL A 89 16.87 -5.45 3.38
CA VAL A 89 17.63 -4.91 4.52
C VAL A 89 18.84 -4.08 4.07
N GLY A 90 19.53 -4.45 2.99
CA GLY A 90 20.69 -3.67 2.49
C GLY A 90 20.33 -2.23 2.12
N SER A 91 19.38 -2.04 1.19
CA SER A 91 18.93 -0.71 0.76
C SER A 91 18.29 0.10 1.89
N LEU A 92 17.71 -0.60 2.86
CA LEU A 92 17.15 0.02 4.05
C LEU A 92 18.24 0.59 4.97
N LEU A 93 19.34 -0.15 5.16
CA LEU A 93 20.50 0.32 5.93
C LEU A 93 21.18 1.49 5.21
N GLU A 94 21.39 1.40 3.90
CA GLU A 94 21.93 2.50 3.07
C GLU A 94 21.11 3.79 3.25
N SER A 95 19.77 3.68 3.14
CA SER A 95 18.86 4.81 3.36
C SER A 95 18.91 5.36 4.79
N THR A 96 19.25 4.52 5.77
CA THR A 96 19.36 4.90 7.18
C THR A 96 20.68 5.62 7.43
N ILE A 97 21.78 5.10 6.87
CA ILE A 97 23.11 5.72 6.90
C ILE A 97 23.05 7.11 6.28
N GLU A 98 22.42 7.25 5.10
CA GLU A 98 22.28 8.53 4.42
C GLU A 98 21.50 9.55 5.27
N LYS A 99 20.45 9.11 5.98
CA LYS A 99 19.63 10.02 6.79
C LYS A 99 20.22 10.37 8.15
N LEU A 100 20.89 9.43 8.80
CA LEU A 100 21.42 9.62 10.15
C LEU A 100 22.89 10.02 10.16
N GLY A 101 23.60 9.87 9.04
CA GLY A 101 25.05 10.09 8.96
C GLY A 101 25.84 9.16 9.88
N LEU A 102 25.31 7.96 10.14
CA LEU A 102 25.98 6.95 10.96
C LEU A 102 27.04 6.22 10.13
N GLY A 103 27.96 5.51 10.81
CA GLY A 103 28.97 4.69 10.14
C GLY A 103 28.37 3.51 9.34
N GLU A 104 29.23 2.81 8.61
CA GLU A 104 28.83 1.75 7.67
C GLU A 104 28.43 0.41 8.34
N ASP A 105 28.71 0.25 9.64
CA ASP A 105 28.51 -1.00 10.40
C ASP A 105 27.15 -1.08 11.12
N LEU A 106 26.07 -0.71 10.45
CA LEU A 106 24.72 -0.82 11.03
C LEU A 106 24.17 -2.24 10.95
N ILE A 107 23.56 -2.70 12.05
CA ILE A 107 22.84 -3.98 12.13
C ILE A 107 21.37 -3.75 12.43
N LEU A 108 20.51 -4.54 11.76
CA LEU A 108 19.07 -4.55 12.03
C LEU A 108 18.74 -5.75 12.93
N CYS A 109 18.13 -5.50 14.08
CA CYS A 109 17.76 -6.53 15.05
C CYS A 109 16.25 -6.51 15.33
N GLU A 110 15.65 -7.69 15.41
CA GLU A 110 14.30 -7.86 15.96
C GLU A 110 14.38 -7.97 17.48
N VAL A 111 13.77 -7.03 18.19
CA VAL A 111 13.69 -7.04 19.65
C VAL A 111 12.27 -7.38 20.07
N LYS A 112 12.12 -8.42 20.91
CA LYS A 112 10.82 -8.84 21.46
C LYS A 112 10.71 -8.37 22.90
N SER A 113 9.49 -8.02 23.33
CA SER A 113 9.22 -7.86 24.76
C SER A 113 9.26 -9.24 25.41
N THR A 114 10.04 -9.38 26.48
CA THR A 114 9.93 -10.47 27.45
C THR A 114 8.61 -10.42 28.20
#